data_AF-A0A2H1INC4-F1
#
_entry.id   AF-A0A2H1INC4-F1
#
_cell.length_a   1.000
_cell.length_b   1.000
_cell.length_c   1.000
_cell.angle_alpha   90.00
_cell.angle_beta   90.00
_cell.angle_gamma   90.00
#
_symmetry.space_group_name_H-M   'P 1'
#
loop_
_entity.id
_entity.type
_entity.pdbx_description
1 polymer ?
#
loop_
_entity_poly.entity_id
_entity_poly.type
_entity_poly.pdbx_seq_one_letter_code
_entity_poly.pdbx_strand_id
1 'polypeptide(L)'
;MSWSASGKWGDRDQATDPYDAVRIREGAWFLNLPLTSTAGEAVTITWSERTGRAIVVNSAIAAEKAEGEPQVRQRFNAATVDGLNQVGPTPAKSRDLIGMRNIYRCSPNHLYEHVYMSTERYAWQNLQGAQRGHGDMDMSTVWKLDEGLYIFCFREFRISVASVWLHDLGYNLMTTGIFLGVNAAGESEHKRASGHVYPLGSIRYPDVQPV
;
A
#
# COMPACT_ATOMS: atom_id res chain seq x y z
N MET A 1 -11.37 4.12 -17.44
CA MET A 1 -11.53 2.66 -17.63
C MET A 1 -12.93 2.30 -17.20
N SER A 2 -13.64 1.47 -17.96
CA SER A 2 -14.92 0.92 -17.51
C SER A 2 -14.65 -0.36 -16.72
N TRP A 3 -15.34 -0.54 -15.60
CA TRP A 3 -15.22 -1.72 -14.75
C TRP A 3 -16.62 -2.21 -14.35
N SER A 4 -16.73 -3.50 -14.09
CA SER A 4 -17.94 -4.13 -13.54
C SER A 4 -17.57 -5.12 -12.44
N ALA A 5 -18.50 -5.35 -11.52
CA ALA A 5 -18.38 -6.32 -10.44
C ALA A 5 -19.68 -7.13 -10.33
N SER A 6 -19.57 -8.45 -10.18
CA SER A 6 -20.73 -9.34 -9.99
C SER A 6 -21.25 -9.36 -8.54
N GLY A 7 -20.63 -8.60 -7.64
CA GLY A 7 -21.06 -8.40 -6.25
C GLY A 7 -21.17 -6.91 -5.91
N LYS A 8 -21.61 -6.58 -4.68
CA LYS A 8 -21.72 -5.19 -4.24
C LYS A 8 -20.33 -4.59 -4.00
N TRP A 9 -19.93 -3.65 -4.86
CA TRP A 9 -18.76 -2.80 -4.67
C TRP A 9 -19.24 -1.36 -4.41
N GLY A 10 -19.44 -1.05 -3.13
CA GLY A 10 -20.30 0.06 -2.73
C GLY A 10 -21.75 -0.20 -3.18
N ASP A 11 -22.40 0.83 -3.73
CA ASP A 11 -23.75 0.76 -4.31
C ASP A 11 -23.75 0.54 -5.84
N ARG A 12 -22.61 0.15 -6.43
CA ARG A 12 -22.47 0.02 -7.89
C ARG A 12 -21.90 -1.35 -8.31
N ASP A 13 -22.39 -1.80 -9.44
CA ASP A 13 -22.05 -3.02 -10.16
C ASP A 13 -21.35 -2.71 -11.51
N GLN A 14 -21.40 -1.45 -11.97
CA GLN A 14 -20.63 -0.95 -13.10
C GLN A 14 -20.35 0.57 -12.97
N ALA A 15 -19.15 1.02 -13.36
CA ALA A 15 -18.86 2.45 -13.51
C ALA A 15 -17.73 2.72 -14.52
N THR A 16 -17.50 4.01 -14.76
CA THR A 16 -16.33 4.51 -15.50
C THR A 16 -15.57 5.46 -14.60
N ASP A 17 -14.32 5.10 -14.27
CA ASP A 17 -13.45 5.87 -13.39
C ASP A 17 -12.06 6.06 -14.03
N PRO A 18 -11.32 7.11 -13.65
CA PRO A 18 -9.90 7.19 -13.97
C PRO A 18 -9.16 6.04 -13.30
N TYR A 19 -7.99 5.70 -13.84
CA TYR A 19 -7.14 4.68 -13.26
C TYR A 19 -5.67 5.08 -13.39
N ASP A 20 -4.84 4.43 -12.58
CA ASP A 20 -3.39 4.47 -12.67
C ASP A 20 -2.89 3.02 -12.72
N ALA A 21 -2.11 2.67 -13.74
CA ALA A 21 -1.56 1.33 -13.89
C ALA A 21 -0.05 1.39 -14.08
N VAL A 22 0.68 0.63 -13.30
CA VAL A 22 2.14 0.57 -13.32
C VAL A 22 2.57 -0.89 -13.36
N ARG A 23 3.38 -1.24 -14.35
CA ARG A 23 4.12 -2.50 -14.37
C ARG A 23 5.40 -2.30 -13.56
N ILE A 24 5.42 -2.75 -12.30
CA ILE A 24 6.55 -2.50 -11.40
C ILE A 24 7.78 -3.34 -11.77
N ARG A 25 7.53 -4.55 -12.28
CA ARG A 25 8.52 -5.43 -12.90
C ARG A 25 7.84 -6.34 -13.91
N GLU A 26 8.63 -7.10 -14.67
CA GLU A 26 8.07 -8.08 -15.60
C GLU A 26 7.07 -9.01 -14.90
N GLY A 27 5.87 -9.10 -15.47
CA GLY A 27 4.77 -9.90 -14.95
C GLY A 27 4.19 -9.45 -13.60
N ALA A 28 4.51 -8.26 -13.10
CA ALA A 28 3.94 -7.74 -11.85
C ALA A 28 3.36 -6.34 -12.02
N TRP A 29 2.13 -6.16 -11.55
CA TRP A 29 1.34 -4.99 -11.84
C TRP A 29 0.71 -4.38 -10.60
N PHE A 30 0.52 -3.07 -10.67
CA PHE A 30 -0.23 -2.25 -9.74
C PHE A 30 -1.28 -1.48 -10.54
N LEU A 31 -2.55 -1.59 -10.14
CA LEU A 31 -3.67 -0.85 -10.69
C LEU A 31 -4.39 -0.14 -9.56
N ASN A 32 -4.59 1.17 -9.66
CA ASN A 32 -5.38 1.93 -8.70
C ASN A 32 -6.55 2.64 -9.38
N LEU A 33 -7.73 2.47 -8.81
CA LEU A 33 -8.96 3.18 -9.13
C LEU A 33 -9.25 4.11 -7.93
N PRO A 34 -9.09 5.43 -8.05
CA PRO A 34 -9.46 6.38 -7.00
C PRO A 34 -10.98 6.54 -6.84
N LEU A 35 -11.80 5.79 -7.60
CA LEU A 35 -13.27 5.79 -7.55
C LEU A 35 -13.87 7.21 -7.45
N THR A 36 -13.61 8.07 -8.43
CA THR A 36 -14.26 9.39 -8.50
C THR A 36 -15.80 9.33 -8.51
N SER A 37 -16.35 8.16 -8.83
CA SER A 37 -17.77 7.83 -8.71
C SER A 37 -18.29 7.69 -7.27
N THR A 38 -17.41 7.46 -6.29
CA THR A 38 -17.73 7.32 -4.86
C THR A 38 -16.69 8.05 -4.01
N ALA A 39 -17.06 9.22 -3.50
CA ALA A 39 -16.13 10.10 -2.77
C ALA A 39 -15.48 9.40 -1.57
N GLY A 40 -14.18 9.61 -1.39
CA GLY A 40 -13.43 9.09 -0.25
C GLY A 40 -13.11 7.59 -0.29
N GLU A 41 -13.31 6.92 -1.42
CA GLU A 41 -12.96 5.51 -1.59
C GLU A 41 -11.88 5.30 -2.66
N ALA A 42 -11.08 4.24 -2.52
CA ALA A 42 -10.15 3.81 -3.55
C ALA A 42 -10.01 2.30 -3.57
N VAL A 43 -9.69 1.75 -4.73
CA VAL A 43 -9.39 0.34 -4.93
C VAL A 43 -8.02 0.23 -5.54
N THR A 44 -7.15 -0.53 -4.89
CA THR A 44 -5.88 -0.93 -5.46
C THR A 44 -5.89 -2.44 -5.71
N ILE A 45 -5.51 -2.85 -6.91
CA ILE A 45 -5.36 -4.25 -7.32
C ILE A 45 -3.91 -4.45 -7.72
N THR A 46 -3.27 -5.45 -7.14
CA THR A 46 -1.92 -5.88 -7.56
C THR A 46 -1.96 -7.33 -7.96
N TRP A 47 -1.20 -7.73 -8.96
CA TRP A 47 -1.12 -9.13 -9.35
C TRP A 47 0.26 -9.52 -9.88
N SER A 48 0.55 -10.82 -9.79
CA SER A 48 1.71 -11.45 -10.38
C SER A 48 1.24 -12.46 -11.43
N GLU A 49 1.58 -12.21 -12.69
CA GLU A 49 1.31 -13.11 -13.82
C GLU A 49 1.99 -14.48 -13.63
N ARG A 50 3.15 -14.47 -12.97
CA ARG A 50 3.93 -15.67 -12.65
C ARG A 50 3.18 -16.63 -11.72
N THR A 51 2.40 -16.10 -10.79
CA THR A 51 1.70 -16.89 -9.76
C THR A 51 0.19 -16.99 -10.01
N GLY A 52 -0.36 -16.18 -10.91
CA GLY A 52 -1.81 -16.04 -11.10
C GLY A 52 -2.53 -15.47 -9.87
N ARG A 53 -1.79 -14.95 -8.88
CA ARG A 53 -2.32 -14.41 -7.62
C ARG A 53 -2.44 -12.89 -7.68
N ALA A 54 -3.41 -12.38 -6.94
CA ALA A 54 -3.66 -10.96 -6.79
C ALA A 54 -3.98 -10.58 -5.35
N ILE A 55 -3.77 -9.31 -5.00
CA ILE A 55 -4.25 -8.70 -3.76
C ILE A 55 -5.10 -7.49 -4.14
N VAL A 56 -6.28 -7.40 -3.53
CA VAL A 56 -7.20 -6.27 -3.64
C VAL A 56 -7.24 -5.53 -2.30
N VAL A 57 -7.01 -4.22 -2.33
CA VAL A 57 -7.10 -3.33 -1.18
C VAL A 57 -8.20 -2.31 -1.43
N ASN A 58 -9.24 -2.34 -0.60
CA ASN A 58 -10.28 -1.30 -0.58
C ASN A 58 -9.93 -0.31 0.53
N SER A 59 -9.73 0.95 0.19
CA SER A 59 -9.49 2.05 1.12
C SER A 59 -10.71 2.96 1.18
N ALA A 60 -11.13 3.37 2.39
CA ALA A 60 -12.28 4.25 2.57
C ALA A 60 -12.03 5.22 3.73
N ILE A 61 -12.34 6.50 3.53
CA ILE A 61 -12.32 7.51 4.58
C ILE A 61 -13.57 7.35 5.44
N ALA A 62 -13.41 7.07 6.73
CA ALA A 62 -14.55 7.04 7.65
C ALA A 62 -15.19 8.43 7.76
N ALA A 63 -16.52 8.48 7.88
CA ALA A 63 -17.28 9.72 8.00
C ALA A 63 -16.82 10.58 9.18
N GLU A 64 -16.44 9.95 10.29
CA GLU A 64 -15.95 10.60 11.49
C GLU A 64 -14.56 10.09 11.86
N LYS A 65 -13.76 10.98 12.44
CA LYS A 65 -12.46 10.64 13.04
C LYS A 65 -12.67 10.21 14.48
N ALA A 66 -12.23 9.01 14.82
CA ALA A 66 -12.20 8.51 16.19
C ALA A 66 -10.80 8.67 16.79
N GLU A 67 -10.73 8.98 18.09
CA GLU A 67 -9.46 9.08 18.80
C GLU A 67 -8.77 7.70 18.86
N GLY A 68 -7.46 7.67 18.59
CA GLY A 68 -6.68 6.43 18.60
C GLY A 68 -6.88 5.52 17.38
N GLU A 69 -7.75 5.89 16.43
CA GLU A 69 -7.97 5.13 15.19
C GLU A 69 -7.63 5.98 13.95
N PRO A 70 -6.93 5.42 12.94
CA PRO A 70 -6.80 6.09 11.66
C PRO A 70 -8.17 6.24 10.99
N GLN A 71 -8.46 7.45 10.52
CA GLN A 71 -9.74 7.74 9.86
C GLN A 71 -9.89 6.95 8.55
N VAL A 72 -8.79 6.73 7.83
CA VAL A 72 -8.82 5.94 6.59
C VAL A 72 -8.69 4.45 6.93
N ARG A 73 -9.70 3.68 6.56
CA ARG A 73 -9.81 2.23 6.81
C ARG A 73 -9.43 1.46 5.55
N GLN A 74 -8.83 0.28 5.73
CA GLN A 74 -8.42 -0.58 4.63
C GLN A 74 -8.88 -2.02 4.86
N ARG A 75 -9.44 -2.63 3.81
CA ARG A 75 -9.78 -4.05 3.76
C ARG A 75 -8.93 -4.73 2.68
N PHE A 76 -8.51 -5.95 2.97
CA PHE A 76 -7.54 -6.70 2.15
C PHE A 76 -8.14 -8.04 1.77
N ASN A 77 -8.04 -8.38 0.49
CA ASN A 77 -8.54 -9.64 -0.03
C ASN A 77 -7.48 -10.29 -0.92
N ALA A 78 -7.25 -11.59 -0.74
CA ALA A 78 -6.56 -12.39 -1.73
C ALA A 78 -7.50 -12.64 -2.92
N ALA A 79 -6.95 -12.62 -4.13
CA ALA A 79 -7.68 -12.85 -5.36
C ALA A 79 -6.83 -13.65 -6.36
N THR A 80 -7.44 -14.03 -7.47
CA THR A 80 -6.81 -14.77 -8.56
C THR A 80 -7.14 -14.10 -9.87
N VAL A 81 -6.22 -14.19 -10.84
CA VAL A 81 -6.42 -13.63 -12.17
C VAL A 81 -7.00 -14.70 -13.08
N ASP A 82 -8.15 -14.42 -13.71
CA ASP A 82 -8.77 -15.35 -14.65
C ASP A 82 -7.84 -15.61 -15.85
N GLY A 83 -7.86 -16.84 -16.35
CA GLY A 83 -6.96 -17.28 -17.42
C GLY A 83 -5.50 -17.53 -17.04
N LEU A 84 -5.10 -17.30 -15.78
CA LEU A 84 -3.75 -17.61 -15.30
C LEU A 84 -3.73 -18.81 -14.34
N ASN A 85 -2.68 -19.63 -14.46
CA ASN A 85 -2.45 -20.75 -13.55
C ASN A 85 -2.09 -20.23 -12.15
N GLN A 86 -2.74 -20.80 -11.14
CA GLN A 86 -2.49 -20.45 -9.75
C GLN A 86 -1.33 -21.28 -9.20
N VAL A 87 -0.23 -20.62 -8.87
CA VAL A 87 0.99 -21.28 -8.37
C VAL A 87 1.39 -20.68 -7.03
N GLY A 88 1.86 -21.54 -6.13
CA GLY A 88 2.33 -21.13 -4.81
C GLY A 88 1.19 -20.74 -3.84
N PRO A 89 1.55 -20.18 -2.67
CA PRO A 89 0.60 -19.89 -1.61
C PRO A 89 -0.37 -18.78 -2.01
N THR A 90 -1.57 -18.82 -1.41
CA THR A 90 -2.51 -17.70 -1.46
C THR A 90 -1.89 -16.48 -0.75
N PRO A 91 -1.96 -15.27 -1.34
CA PRO A 91 -1.49 -14.06 -0.67
C PRO A 91 -2.11 -13.89 0.71
N ALA A 92 -1.29 -13.51 1.68
CA ALA A 92 -1.70 -13.33 3.07
C ALA A 92 -0.83 -12.26 3.74
N LYS A 93 -1.24 -11.86 4.95
CA LYS A 93 -0.42 -11.03 5.84
C LYS A 93 0.96 -11.68 6.01
N SER A 94 2.01 -10.88 5.90
CA SER A 94 3.39 -11.33 5.95
C SER A 94 4.17 -10.63 7.05
N ARG A 95 5.16 -11.34 7.59
CA ARG A 95 6.09 -10.88 8.63
C ARG A 95 7.48 -10.61 8.07
N ASP A 96 7.66 -10.77 6.76
CA ASP A 96 8.97 -10.80 6.09
C ASP A 96 9.71 -9.47 6.19
N LEU A 97 8.97 -8.36 6.34
CA LEU A 97 9.57 -7.03 6.48
C LEU A 97 9.96 -6.68 7.91
N ILE A 98 9.49 -7.40 8.93
CA ILE A 98 9.78 -7.06 10.34
C ILE A 98 11.29 -7.05 10.58
N GLY A 99 11.78 -5.96 11.18
CA GLY A 99 13.20 -5.71 11.43
C GLY A 99 13.95 -5.09 10.25
N MET A 100 13.35 -4.98 9.05
CA MET A 100 13.98 -4.30 7.92
C MET A 100 13.98 -2.78 8.11
N ARG A 101 15.02 -2.14 7.56
CA ARG A 101 15.17 -0.69 7.49
C ARG A 101 15.52 -0.29 6.06
N ASN A 102 14.66 0.54 5.46
CA ASN A 102 14.76 0.92 4.05
C ASN A 102 14.66 2.44 3.89
N ILE A 103 15.38 2.98 2.91
CA ILE A 103 15.22 4.35 2.44
C ILE A 103 14.40 4.37 1.14
N TYR A 104 13.47 5.30 1.03
CA TYR A 104 12.60 5.52 -0.12
C TYR A 104 12.87 6.88 -0.73
N ARG A 105 13.47 6.91 -1.93
CA ARG A 105 13.67 8.12 -2.72
C ARG A 105 12.50 8.32 -3.66
N CYS A 106 11.53 9.15 -3.25
CA CYS A 106 10.32 9.39 -4.04
C CYS A 106 10.51 10.46 -5.13
N SER A 107 11.45 11.37 -4.93
CA SER A 107 11.90 12.33 -5.94
C SER A 107 13.28 12.89 -5.56
N PRO A 108 13.92 13.74 -6.39
CA PRO A 108 15.16 14.41 -6.00
C PRO A 108 15.07 15.19 -4.68
N ASN A 109 13.86 15.60 -4.29
CA ASN A 109 13.61 16.44 -3.12
C ASN A 109 12.87 15.72 -1.97
N HIS A 110 12.50 14.45 -2.15
CA HIS A 110 11.72 13.69 -1.16
C HIS A 110 12.41 12.37 -0.82
N LEU A 111 12.77 12.22 0.46
CA LEU A 111 13.44 11.05 1.01
C LEU A 111 12.83 10.67 2.35
N TYR A 112 12.41 9.41 2.44
CA TYR A 112 11.85 8.85 3.66
C TYR A 112 12.64 7.63 4.09
N GLU A 113 12.67 7.38 5.37
CA GLU A 113 13.13 6.13 5.95
C GLU A 113 11.94 5.41 6.56
N HIS A 114 11.81 4.10 6.32
CA HIS A 114 10.88 3.24 7.04
C HIS A 114 11.64 2.17 7.82
N VAL A 115 11.17 1.91 9.05
CA VAL A 115 11.59 0.80 9.91
C VAL A 115 10.36 -0.02 10.25
N TYR A 116 10.37 -1.30 9.88
CA TYR A 116 9.22 -2.19 10.08
C TYR A 116 9.32 -2.87 11.44
N MET A 117 8.41 -2.51 12.35
CA MET A 117 8.54 -2.87 13.77
C MET A 117 7.82 -4.17 14.12
N SER A 118 6.58 -4.34 13.64
CA SER A 118 5.75 -5.51 13.88
C SER A 118 4.73 -5.72 12.75
N THR A 119 3.80 -6.67 12.87
CA THR A 119 2.72 -6.84 11.87
C THR A 119 1.78 -5.65 11.79
N GLU A 120 1.74 -4.81 12.84
CA GLU A 120 0.79 -3.70 12.94
C GLU A 120 1.44 -2.34 13.11
N ARG A 121 2.78 -2.24 13.22
CA ARG A 121 3.48 -0.97 13.39
C ARG A 121 4.72 -0.85 12.50
N TYR A 122 4.92 0.36 12.00
CA TYR A 122 6.17 0.79 11.40
C TYR A 122 6.50 2.20 11.88
N ALA A 123 7.79 2.52 11.92
CA ALA A 123 8.25 3.88 12.14
C ALA A 123 8.70 4.49 10.81
N TRP A 124 8.47 5.79 10.65
CA TRP A 124 8.97 6.54 9.51
C TRP A 124 9.64 7.84 9.94
N GLN A 125 10.54 8.34 9.11
CA GLN A 125 11.02 9.72 9.20
C GLN A 125 11.24 10.33 7.82
N ASN A 126 11.04 11.64 7.71
CA ASN A 126 11.39 12.41 6.53
C ASN A 126 12.83 12.92 6.65
N LEU A 127 13.72 12.37 5.82
CA LEU A 127 15.13 12.75 5.75
C LEU A 127 15.35 13.97 4.85
N GLN A 128 14.48 14.16 3.85
CA GLN A 128 14.49 15.27 2.90
C GLN A 128 13.08 15.54 2.39
N GLY A 129 12.66 16.81 2.39
CA GLY A 129 11.35 17.25 1.92
C GLY A 129 10.72 18.28 2.84
N ALA A 130 9.44 18.60 2.60
CA ALA A 130 8.70 19.60 3.36
C ALA A 130 8.57 19.28 4.86
N GLN A 131 8.63 18.00 5.23
CA GLN A 131 8.52 17.52 6.60
C GLN A 131 9.88 17.11 7.21
N ARG A 132 11.00 17.61 6.68
CA ARG A 132 12.33 17.18 7.11
C ARG A 132 12.51 17.22 8.63
N GLY A 133 12.96 16.10 9.20
CA GLY A 133 13.15 15.92 10.64
C GLY A 133 11.90 15.46 11.39
N HIS A 134 10.74 15.39 10.74
CA HIS A 134 9.55 14.75 11.30
C HIS A 134 9.64 13.23 11.17
N GLY A 135 8.94 12.55 12.05
CA GLY A 135 8.72 11.11 12.01
C GLY A 135 7.65 10.70 13.01
N ASP A 136 7.09 9.52 12.82
CA ASP A 136 6.08 8.95 13.70
C ASP A 136 6.10 7.41 13.64
N MET A 137 5.32 6.78 14.51
CA MET A 137 5.01 5.36 14.45
C MET A 137 3.52 5.16 14.18
N ASP A 138 3.20 4.61 13.02
CA ASP A 138 1.83 4.49 12.54
C ASP A 138 1.42 3.04 12.32
N MET A 139 0.13 2.84 12.10
CA MET A 139 -0.39 1.51 11.84
C MET A 139 0.03 1.04 10.45
N SER A 140 0.55 -0.18 10.37
CA SER A 140 0.93 -0.81 9.10
C SER A 140 0.26 -2.14 8.86
N THR A 141 0.17 -2.55 7.60
CA THR A 141 -0.20 -3.90 7.17
C THR A 141 0.71 -4.31 6.02
N VAL A 142 1.31 -5.50 6.09
CA VAL A 142 2.14 -6.08 5.02
C VAL A 142 1.48 -7.35 4.50
N TRP A 143 1.37 -7.49 3.18
CA TRP A 143 0.99 -8.74 2.52
C TRP A 143 2.05 -9.15 1.50
N LYS A 144 2.29 -10.46 1.40
CA LYS A 144 3.18 -11.00 0.37
C LYS A 144 2.38 -11.40 -0.85
N LEU A 145 2.70 -10.79 -1.99
CA LEU A 145 2.12 -11.12 -3.30
C LEU A 145 2.95 -12.19 -4.00
N ASP A 146 4.27 -11.99 -4.00
CA ASP A 146 5.21 -12.83 -4.71
C ASP A 146 6.61 -12.75 -4.03
N GLU A 147 7.58 -13.50 -4.52
CA GLU A 147 8.97 -13.41 -4.08
C GLU A 147 9.52 -11.99 -4.29
N GLY A 148 9.97 -11.39 -3.19
CA GLY A 148 10.43 -10.00 -3.17
C GLY A 148 9.33 -8.96 -3.44
N LEU A 149 8.05 -9.34 -3.54
CA LEU A 149 6.97 -8.45 -3.93
C LEU A 149 5.91 -8.36 -2.83
N TYR A 150 5.79 -7.18 -2.23
CA TYR A 150 4.97 -6.96 -1.05
C TYR A 150 4.01 -5.80 -1.26
N ILE A 151 2.76 -5.97 -0.83
CA ILE A 151 1.93 -4.82 -0.50
C ILE A 151 2.33 -4.33 0.89
N PHE A 152 2.63 -3.05 0.99
CA PHE A 152 2.79 -2.34 2.24
C PHE A 152 1.77 -1.20 2.32
N CYS A 153 0.99 -1.19 3.38
CA CYS A 153 0.02 -0.16 3.65
C CYS A 153 0.30 0.45 5.01
N PHE A 154 0.23 1.78 5.10
CA PHE A 154 0.14 2.45 6.38
C PHE A 154 -1.09 3.32 6.47
N ARG A 155 -1.54 3.58 7.71
CA ARG A 155 -2.61 4.53 8.02
C ARG A 155 -2.14 5.39 9.18
N GLU A 156 -2.11 6.70 8.96
CA GLU A 156 -1.66 7.65 9.95
C GLU A 156 -2.71 7.86 11.05
N PHE A 157 -2.27 7.89 12.30
CA PHE A 157 -3.16 8.21 13.43
C PHE A 157 -3.45 9.71 13.50
N ARG A 158 -2.42 10.53 13.26
CA ARG A 158 -2.49 11.98 13.46
C ARG A 158 -3.19 12.69 12.31
N ILE A 159 -2.81 12.37 11.08
CA ILE A 159 -3.35 12.96 9.86
C ILE A 159 -4.26 11.92 9.19
N SER A 160 -5.35 12.38 8.58
CA SER A 160 -6.32 11.48 7.93
C SER A 160 -5.82 11.02 6.57
N VAL A 161 -4.79 10.17 6.57
CA VAL A 161 -4.13 9.64 5.37
C VAL A 161 -3.85 8.15 5.54
N ALA A 162 -4.08 7.38 4.48
CA ALA A 162 -3.54 6.03 4.33
C ALA A 162 -2.87 5.86 2.96
N SER A 163 -1.99 4.87 2.87
CA SER A 163 -1.31 4.54 1.63
C SER A 163 -1.50 3.08 1.23
N VAL A 164 -1.31 2.81 -0.06
CA VAL A 164 -1.09 1.46 -0.59
C VAL A 164 0.14 1.49 -1.47
N TRP A 165 1.16 0.72 -1.10
CA TRP A 165 2.39 0.57 -1.85
C TRP A 165 2.56 -0.86 -2.34
N LEU A 166 3.06 -1.01 -3.56
CA LEU A 166 3.70 -2.23 -4.03
C LEU A 166 5.20 -2.00 -3.99
N HIS A 167 5.90 -2.79 -3.19
CA HIS A 167 7.35 -2.81 -3.09
C HIS A 167 7.91 -4.02 -3.86
N ASP A 168 8.74 -3.77 -4.87
CA ASP A 168 9.62 -4.77 -5.46
C ASP A 168 10.99 -4.69 -4.78
N LEU A 169 11.18 -5.52 -3.77
CA LEU A 169 12.41 -5.69 -3.00
C LEU A 169 13.29 -6.82 -3.56
N GLY A 170 13.00 -7.30 -4.78
CA GLY A 170 13.88 -8.17 -5.54
C GLY A 170 14.97 -7.36 -6.23
N TYR A 171 15.22 -7.64 -7.51
CA TYR A 171 16.31 -7.02 -8.25
C TYR A 171 16.10 -5.53 -8.58
N ASN A 172 14.86 -5.07 -8.80
CA ASN A 172 14.65 -3.69 -9.27
C ASN A 172 14.73 -2.66 -8.16
N LEU A 173 14.46 -3.05 -6.90
CA LEU A 173 14.42 -2.15 -5.75
C LEU A 173 13.57 -0.90 -6.02
N MET A 174 12.33 -1.12 -6.44
CA MET A 174 11.38 -0.07 -6.83
C MET A 174 10.12 -0.12 -5.97
N THR A 175 9.44 1.00 -5.88
CA THR A 175 8.09 1.05 -5.35
C THR A 175 7.17 1.96 -6.15
N THR A 176 5.89 1.60 -6.20
CA THR A 176 4.81 2.44 -6.68
C THR A 176 3.65 2.36 -5.70
N GLY A 177 2.86 3.42 -5.59
CA GLY A 177 1.78 3.47 -4.64
C GLY A 177 0.94 4.72 -4.73
N ILE A 178 -0.03 4.78 -3.82
CA ILE A 178 -0.98 5.88 -3.71
C ILE A 178 -1.15 6.29 -2.26
N PHE A 179 -1.64 7.50 -2.09
CA PHE A 179 -2.19 8.03 -0.85
C PHE A 179 -3.66 8.37 -1.06
N LEU A 180 -4.47 8.06 -0.05
CA LEU A 180 -5.84 8.53 0.09
C LEU A 180 -5.93 9.28 1.42
N GLY A 181 -6.43 10.51 1.41
CA GLY A 181 -6.66 11.24 2.64
C GLY A 181 -7.63 12.40 2.50
N VAL A 182 -7.67 13.25 3.53
CA VAL A 182 -8.50 14.46 3.57
C VAL A 182 -7.60 15.69 3.47
N ASN A 183 -7.88 16.59 2.54
CA ASN A 183 -7.13 17.83 2.36
C ASN A 183 -7.56 18.91 3.38
N ALA A 184 -6.91 20.08 3.34
CA ALA A 184 -7.23 21.20 4.24
C ALA A 184 -8.66 21.77 4.06
N ALA A 185 -9.31 21.51 2.93
CA ALA A 185 -10.70 21.90 2.66
C ALA A 185 -11.73 20.85 3.14
N GLY A 186 -11.28 19.71 3.70
CA GLY A 186 -12.16 18.63 4.13
C GLY A 186 -12.57 17.67 3.01
N GLU A 187 -11.95 17.77 1.83
CA GLU A 187 -12.28 16.96 0.66
C GLU A 187 -11.33 15.77 0.53
N SER A 188 -11.82 14.67 -0.06
CA SER A 188 -10.98 13.51 -0.35
C SER A 188 -9.91 13.85 -1.39
N GLU A 189 -8.67 13.48 -1.11
CA GLU A 189 -7.52 13.70 -1.97
C GLU A 189 -6.82 12.38 -2.28
N HIS A 190 -6.50 12.18 -3.56
CA HIS A 190 -5.74 11.04 -4.04
C HIS A 190 -4.40 11.51 -4.63
N LYS A 191 -3.30 10.97 -4.12
CA LYS A 191 -1.95 11.25 -4.65
C LYS A 191 -1.30 9.96 -5.10
N ARG A 192 -0.52 10.05 -6.17
CA ARG A 192 0.34 8.96 -6.66
C ARG A 192 1.74 9.19 -6.16
N ALA A 193 2.46 8.11 -5.92
CA ALA A 193 3.86 8.17 -5.58
C ALA A 193 4.60 6.94 -6.10
N SER A 194 5.87 7.12 -6.39
CA SER A 194 6.79 6.03 -6.74
C SER A 194 8.18 6.39 -6.23
N GLY A 195 9.11 5.46 -6.27
CA GLY A 195 10.47 5.74 -5.87
C GLY A 195 11.40 4.54 -5.94
N HIS A 196 12.67 4.82 -5.69
CA HIS A 196 13.71 3.81 -5.51
C HIS A 196 13.81 3.43 -4.04
N VAL A 197 14.03 2.16 -3.78
CA VAL A 197 14.25 1.59 -2.45
C VAL A 197 15.74 1.34 -2.24
N TYR A 198 16.28 1.74 -1.10
CA TYR A 198 17.65 1.44 -0.71
C TYR A 198 17.61 0.71 0.64
N PRO A 199 17.77 -0.62 0.64
CA PRO A 199 17.85 -1.38 1.88
C PRO A 199 19.08 -0.97 2.68
N LEU A 200 18.90 -0.63 3.96
CA LEU A 200 20.01 -0.29 4.86
C LEU A 200 20.45 -1.48 5.70
N GLY A 201 19.53 -2.40 6.00
CA GLY A 201 19.83 -3.59 6.77
C GLY A 201 18.60 -4.21 7.41
N SER A 202 18.84 -5.23 8.22
CA SER A 202 17.80 -5.89 9.01
C SER A 202 18.30 -6.18 10.42
N ILE A 203 17.40 -6.08 11.39
CA ILE A 203 17.60 -6.51 12.77
C ILE A 203 16.95 -7.89 12.90
N ARG A 204 17.66 -8.84 13.54
CA ARG A 204 17.12 -10.15 13.90
C ARG A 204 16.92 -10.22 15.41
N TYR A 205 15.71 -10.56 15.82
CA TYR A 205 15.39 -10.82 17.21
C TYR A 205 15.86 -12.23 17.57
N PRO A 206 16.77 -12.39 18.56
CA PRO A 206 17.40 -13.69 18.85
C PRO A 206 16.43 -14.71 19.46
N ASP A 207 15.46 -14.24 20.25
CA ASP A 207 14.56 -15.10 21.01
C ASP A 207 13.10 -14.96 20.56
N VAL A 208 12.52 -13.77 20.76
CA VAL A 208 11.10 -13.50 20.51
C VAL A 208 10.94 -12.50 19.39
N GLN A 209 10.23 -12.89 18.33
CA GLN A 209 9.94 -12.03 17.18
C GLN A 209 8.71 -11.14 17.46
N PRO A 210 8.74 -9.84 17.12
CA PRO A 210 7.59 -8.94 17.27
C PRO A 210 6.37 -9.47 16.53
N VAL A 211 5.21 -9.48 17.18
CA VAL A 211 3.95 -9.87 16.51
C VAL A 211 3.41 -8.70 15.73
#